data_AF-A0AA39PY21-F1
#
_entry.id   AF-A0AA39PY21-F1
#
_cell.length_a   1.000
_cell.length_b   1.000
_cell.length_c   1.000
_cell.angle_alpha   90.00
_cell.angle_beta   90.00
_cell.angle_gamma   90.00
#
_symmetry.space_group_name_H-M   'P 1'
#
loop_
_entity.id
_entity.type
_entity.pdbx_description
1 polymer ?
#
loop_
_entity_poly.entity_id
_entity_poly.type
_entity_poly.pdbx_seq_one_letter_code
_entity_poly.pdbx_strand_id
1 'polypeptide(L)'
;MQLLFTKIPLFYWCAHFNPPIHLIERKEMRIPDEDGVATTLQMAIQGGLYLYVAEVILPAHMRIEPTIFLQNDVHSLDPQLRLLLSMAGSPSIRNMTIPAYSFLDSLFGRILRGIGDYLGVSSHDNNLLPAVALDTNRHAVLKLLYDLILSAEFDDTVTHRDQIFVLTIFFRVLDFQFPPPPFLAKGWCTPQLAIKFVQIAFEDVSQTSLYHEDYYHAAYELGIYFFKHTSFTNETLAYFVLTLFEHLRKQDGRLLSVFLDLIVTGLASEQWDVQVRQQSLNYLFEPENLFISCTTLITWGELSTLRRLALLHSRDPAWARCLQQLEVFDFPIQPSGTHDIPHTMSDFKAFIEAGCVGAFGKDYPAPSNFMPLDQEDADPPRHPWSAAWRRIRRLIPGEPSREETGLSSNDHGV
;
A
#
# COMPACT_ATOMS: atom_id res chain seq x y z
N MET A 1 23.94 14.01 -18.84
CA MET A 1 24.17 14.20 -17.38
C MET A 1 23.29 13.28 -16.55
N GLN A 2 21.97 13.33 -16.69
CA GLN A 2 21.05 12.50 -15.89
C GLN A 2 21.31 10.98 -15.97
N LEU A 3 21.69 10.47 -17.14
CA LEU A 3 22.08 9.07 -17.33
C LEU A 3 23.32 8.63 -16.52
N LEU A 4 24.15 9.55 -16.02
CA LEU A 4 25.34 9.20 -15.24
C LEU A 4 24.97 8.73 -13.84
N PHE A 5 23.95 9.36 -13.23
CA PHE A 5 23.53 9.06 -11.87
C PHE A 5 22.88 7.67 -11.75
N THR A 6 22.28 7.18 -12.84
CA THR A 6 21.72 5.82 -12.89
C THR A 6 22.79 4.75 -12.97
N LYS A 7 24.04 5.13 -13.27
CA LYS A 7 25.19 4.23 -13.28
C LYS A 7 25.92 4.19 -11.93
N ILE A 8 25.53 5.01 -10.96
CA ILE A 8 26.00 4.85 -9.57
C ILE A 8 25.52 3.47 -9.08
N PRO A 9 26.45 2.59 -8.65
CA PRO A 9 26.10 1.26 -8.16
C PRO A 9 25.13 1.29 -6.98
N LEU A 10 24.31 0.24 -6.86
CA LEU A 10 23.33 0.13 -5.78
C LEU A 10 23.99 0.17 -4.39
N PHE A 11 25.17 -0.46 -4.24
CA PHE A 11 25.88 -0.52 -2.97
C PHE A 11 26.30 0.85 -2.41
N TYR A 12 26.43 1.88 -3.26
CA TYR A 12 26.74 3.25 -2.80
C TYR A 12 25.60 3.83 -1.95
N TRP A 13 24.36 3.46 -2.28
CA TRP A 13 23.17 3.95 -1.58
C TRP A 13 22.90 3.17 -0.28
N CYS A 14 23.58 2.04 -0.06
CA CYS A 14 23.37 1.20 1.11
C CYS A 14 23.94 1.84 2.38
N ALA A 15 23.28 1.55 3.50
CA ALA A 15 23.61 2.08 4.83
C ALA A 15 25.03 1.79 5.31
N HIS A 16 25.55 0.61 4.98
CA HIS A 16 26.87 0.14 5.39
C HIS A 16 27.96 0.52 4.41
N PHE A 17 27.65 1.39 3.44
CA PHE A 17 28.63 1.87 2.50
C PHE A 17 29.69 2.70 3.22
N ASN A 18 30.89 2.15 3.30
CA ASN A 18 32.07 2.88 3.73
C ASN A 18 32.84 3.30 2.48
N PRO A 19 32.97 4.61 2.19
CA PRO A 19 33.73 5.05 1.04
C PRO A 19 35.19 4.60 1.21
N PRO A 20 35.81 3.98 0.19
CA PRO A 20 37.24 3.70 0.24
C PRO A 20 38.03 5.01 0.45
N ILE A 21 38.71 5.09 1.59
CA ILE A 21 39.41 6.28 2.12
C ILE A 21 40.38 6.91 1.09
N HIS A 22 40.89 6.11 0.14
CA HIS A 22 41.93 6.51 -0.79
C HIS A 22 41.46 7.19 -2.09
N LEU A 23 40.14 7.29 -2.34
CA LEU A 23 39.62 7.77 -3.62
C LEU A 23 39.39 9.29 -3.70
N ILE A 24 39.27 9.99 -2.57
CA ILE A 24 38.89 11.42 -2.54
C ILE A 24 40.09 12.36 -2.29
N GLU A 25 41.24 11.83 -1.82
CA GLU A 25 42.41 12.67 -1.46
C GLU A 25 43.27 13.17 -2.63
N ARG A 26 42.87 12.97 -3.90
CA ARG A 26 43.67 13.46 -5.02
C ARG A 26 42.86 14.38 -5.93
N LYS A 27 43.35 15.62 -6.05
CA LYS A 27 43.13 16.56 -7.16
C LYS A 27 43.37 15.95 -8.56
N GLU A 28 43.86 14.71 -8.63
CA GLU A 28 44.08 13.92 -9.84
C GLU A 28 43.52 12.51 -9.61
N MET A 29 42.32 12.28 -10.12
CA MET A 29 41.62 11.00 -10.01
C MET A 29 42.35 9.95 -10.86
N ARG A 30 42.90 8.91 -10.23
CA ARG A 30 43.44 7.75 -10.96
C ARG A 30 42.32 6.74 -11.17
N ILE A 31 41.89 6.58 -12.42
CA ILE A 31 41.06 5.44 -12.83
C ILE A 31 41.94 4.20 -12.63
N PRO A 32 41.50 3.19 -11.85
CA PRO A 32 42.25 1.94 -11.75
C PRO A 32 42.44 1.38 -13.16
N ASP A 33 43.69 1.13 -13.52
CA ASP A 33 44.11 0.70 -14.85
C ASP A 33 43.65 -0.74 -15.07
N GLU A 34 42.50 -0.94 -15.70
CA GLU A 34 42.12 -2.23 -16.28
C GLU A 34 42.72 -2.33 -17.70
N ASP A 35 43.93 -2.88 -17.78
CA ASP A 35 44.55 -3.55 -18.93
C ASP A 35 44.44 -2.88 -20.31
N GLY A 36 44.36 -1.55 -20.40
CA GLY A 36 44.35 -0.83 -21.67
C GLY A 36 43.15 -1.15 -22.58
N VAL A 37 42.08 -1.76 -22.04
CA VAL A 37 40.86 -2.06 -22.79
C VAL A 37 39.97 -0.82 -22.81
N ALA A 38 39.46 -0.46 -23.99
CA ALA A 38 38.53 0.65 -24.15
C ALA A 38 37.27 0.40 -23.28
N THR A 39 37.19 1.12 -22.15
CA THR A 39 36.12 0.98 -21.17
C THR A 39 35.02 1.99 -21.45
N THR A 40 33.76 1.57 -21.41
CA THR A 40 32.63 2.48 -21.60
C THR A 40 32.50 3.42 -20.39
N LEU A 41 31.99 4.64 -20.57
CA LEU A 41 31.75 5.57 -19.46
C LEU A 41 30.86 4.95 -18.36
N GLN A 42 29.91 4.09 -18.74
CA GLN A 42 29.10 3.33 -17.79
C GLN A 42 29.96 2.42 -16.91
N MET A 43 30.83 1.61 -17.52
CA MET A 43 31.71 0.69 -16.80
C MET A 43 32.71 1.44 -15.93
N ALA A 44 33.25 2.58 -16.41
CA ALA A 44 34.14 3.42 -15.62
C ALA A 44 33.43 4.01 -14.38
N ILE A 45 32.16 4.42 -14.50
CA ILE A 45 31.37 4.87 -13.36
C ILE A 45 31.14 3.72 -12.38
N GLN A 46 30.68 2.58 -12.86
CA GLN A 46 30.39 1.43 -12.00
C GLN A 46 31.64 0.87 -11.30
N GLY A 47 32.79 0.89 -11.97
CA GLY A 47 34.04 0.32 -11.48
C GLY A 47 34.86 1.25 -10.57
N GLY A 48 34.68 2.57 -10.64
CA GLY A 48 35.48 3.47 -9.79
C GLY A 48 35.15 4.95 -9.81
N LEU A 49 34.42 5.46 -10.81
CA LEU A 49 34.07 6.89 -10.84
C LEU A 49 32.79 7.23 -10.06
N TYR A 50 32.05 6.23 -9.55
CA TYR A 50 30.76 6.45 -8.90
C TYR A 50 30.81 7.40 -7.70
N LEU A 51 31.88 7.37 -6.89
CA LEU A 51 32.05 8.32 -5.77
C LEU A 51 32.12 9.77 -6.26
N TYR A 52 32.93 10.03 -7.29
CA TYR A 52 33.05 11.36 -7.87
C TYR A 52 31.74 11.81 -8.52
N VAL A 53 31.06 10.90 -9.23
CA VAL A 53 29.75 11.18 -9.79
C VAL A 53 28.73 11.52 -8.70
N ALA A 54 28.71 10.78 -7.59
CA ALA A 54 27.72 10.90 -6.54
C ALA A 54 27.98 12.05 -5.54
N GLU A 55 29.25 12.36 -5.26
CA GLU A 55 29.63 13.36 -4.24
C GLU A 55 30.05 14.71 -4.82
N VAL A 56 30.50 14.74 -6.08
CA VAL A 56 30.97 15.99 -6.72
C VAL A 56 30.00 16.44 -7.80
N ILE A 57 29.71 15.57 -8.76
CA ILE A 57 28.89 15.95 -9.92
C ILE A 57 27.41 16.08 -9.52
N LEU A 58 26.87 15.10 -8.82
CA LEU A 58 25.45 15.04 -8.46
C LEU A 58 25.03 16.25 -7.61
N PRO A 59 25.74 16.64 -6.52
CA PRO A 59 25.33 17.79 -5.72
C PRO A 59 25.44 19.11 -6.47
N ALA A 60 26.48 19.27 -7.29
CA ALA A 60 26.67 20.46 -8.12
C ALA A 60 25.58 20.62 -9.18
N HIS A 61 25.05 19.51 -9.71
CA HIS A 61 24.00 19.54 -10.73
C HIS A 61 22.59 19.65 -10.17
N MET A 62 22.31 18.99 -9.04
CA MET A 62 20.94 18.86 -8.54
C MET A 62 20.54 19.98 -7.59
N ARG A 63 21.40 21.00 -7.39
CA ARG A 63 21.22 22.08 -6.42
C ARG A 63 20.61 21.52 -5.14
N ILE A 64 21.29 20.53 -4.57
CA ILE A 64 20.82 19.87 -3.35
C ILE A 64 20.91 20.90 -2.24
N GLU A 65 19.84 21.68 -2.09
CA GLU A 65 19.68 22.60 -0.99
C GLU A 65 19.40 21.76 0.26
N PRO A 66 19.99 22.12 1.42
CA PRO A 66 19.59 21.52 2.68
C PRO A 66 18.10 21.77 2.81
N THR A 67 17.32 20.69 2.73
CA THR A 67 15.88 20.78 2.72
C THR A 67 15.42 21.48 3.99
N ILE A 68 14.35 22.29 3.90
CA ILE A 68 13.67 22.91 5.06
C ILE A 68 13.37 21.90 6.19
N PHE A 69 13.27 20.61 5.84
CA PHE A 69 13.02 19.47 6.72
C PHE A 69 14.18 19.14 7.68
N LEU A 70 15.40 19.62 7.42
CA LEU A 70 16.60 19.35 8.24
C LEU A 70 16.93 20.47 9.23
N GLN A 71 16.30 21.65 9.16
CA GLN A 71 16.79 22.86 9.84
C GLN A 71 16.92 22.80 11.38
N ASN A 72 16.25 21.87 12.07
CA ASN A 72 16.15 21.89 13.54
C ASN A 72 16.86 20.74 14.29
N ASP A 73 17.34 19.69 13.62
CA ASP A 73 17.95 18.50 14.27
C ASP A 73 19.30 18.07 13.66
N VAL A 74 20.02 19.02 13.07
CA VAL A 74 21.18 18.76 12.18
C VAL A 74 22.37 18.11 12.91
N HIS A 75 22.51 18.24 14.23
CA HIS A 75 23.77 17.86 14.89
C HIS A 75 23.88 16.41 15.34
N SER A 76 22.77 15.70 15.54
CA SER A 76 22.75 14.31 16.02
C SER A 76 22.50 13.27 14.92
N LEU A 77 22.19 13.70 13.70
CA LEU A 77 21.92 12.79 12.58
C LEU A 77 23.20 12.22 11.99
N ASP A 78 23.20 10.92 11.70
CA ASP A 78 24.27 10.25 10.97
C ASP A 78 24.55 10.94 9.61
N PRO A 79 25.83 11.17 9.22
CA PRO A 79 26.18 11.88 7.99
C PRO A 79 25.65 11.21 6.72
N GLN A 80 25.62 9.88 6.65
CA GLN A 80 25.16 9.15 5.47
C GLN A 80 23.64 9.27 5.35
N LEU A 81 22.92 9.09 6.46
CA LEU A 81 21.46 9.31 6.46
C LEU A 81 21.11 10.76 6.10
N ARG A 82 21.88 11.74 6.60
CA ARG A 82 21.69 13.15 6.28
C ARG A 82 21.78 13.42 4.78
N LEU A 83 22.78 12.82 4.13
CA LEU A 83 22.98 12.94 2.70
C LEU A 83 21.78 12.36 1.93
N LEU A 84 21.34 11.16 2.29
CA LEU A 84 20.20 10.50 1.67
C LEU A 84 18.89 11.29 1.85
N LEU A 85 18.62 11.81 3.04
CA LEU A 85 17.43 12.65 3.30
C LEU A 85 17.47 13.96 2.51
N SER A 86 18.64 14.60 2.43
CA SER A 86 18.80 15.83 1.65
C SER A 86 18.58 15.59 0.15
N MET A 87 19.01 14.43 -0.36
CA MET A 87 18.75 14.04 -1.75
C MET A 87 17.27 13.72 -1.98
N ALA A 88 16.65 12.94 -1.10
CA ALA A 88 15.25 12.55 -1.21
C ALA A 88 14.27 13.74 -1.12
N GLY A 89 14.60 14.76 -0.31
CA GLY A 89 13.80 15.96 -0.21
C GLY A 89 14.03 16.99 -1.32
N SER A 90 15.01 16.78 -2.23
CA SER A 90 15.26 17.69 -3.35
C SER A 90 14.26 17.46 -4.48
N PRO A 91 13.48 18.49 -4.91
CA PRO A 91 12.58 18.39 -6.05
C PRO A 91 13.29 17.96 -7.35
N SER A 92 14.56 18.35 -7.53
CA SER A 92 15.33 18.01 -8.74
C SER A 92 15.67 16.52 -8.83
N ILE A 93 15.77 15.83 -7.69
CA ILE A 93 15.95 14.38 -7.63
C ILE A 93 14.61 13.67 -7.89
N ARG A 94 13.52 14.16 -7.28
CA ARG A 94 12.17 13.59 -7.45
C ARG A 94 11.67 13.71 -8.89
N ASN A 95 11.88 14.87 -9.53
CA ASN A 95 11.38 15.17 -10.86
C ASN A 95 12.29 14.63 -11.99
N MET A 96 13.32 13.88 -11.64
CA MET A 96 14.31 13.41 -12.60
C MET A 96 13.73 12.25 -13.43
N THR A 97 13.22 12.59 -14.61
CA THR A 97 12.79 11.60 -15.60
C THR A 97 14.01 10.96 -16.26
N ILE A 98 14.14 9.65 -16.10
CA ILE A 98 15.17 8.86 -16.79
C ILE A 98 14.50 8.18 -17.98
N PRO A 99 15.06 8.26 -19.21
CA PRO A 99 14.47 7.60 -20.37
C PRO A 99 14.35 6.08 -20.15
N ALA A 100 13.24 5.52 -20.62
CA ALA A 100 12.65 4.21 -20.32
C ALA A 100 13.54 2.95 -20.49
N TYR A 101 14.82 3.10 -20.85
CA TYR A 101 15.74 1.99 -21.06
C TYR A 101 16.43 1.48 -19.78
N SER A 102 16.28 2.16 -18.63
CA SER A 102 16.67 1.61 -17.33
C SER A 102 15.42 1.14 -16.57
N PHE A 103 14.91 0.00 -17.00
CA PHE A 103 13.61 -0.58 -16.65
C PHE A 103 13.32 -0.84 -15.16
N LEU A 104 14.15 -0.46 -14.17
CA LEU A 104 13.96 -1.02 -12.82
C LEU A 104 14.07 -0.13 -11.59
N ASP A 105 14.61 1.10 -11.60
CA ASP A 105 14.55 1.96 -10.40
C ASP A 105 14.89 3.41 -10.78
N SER A 106 14.02 4.36 -10.41
CA SER A 106 14.33 5.79 -10.49
C SER A 106 15.48 6.13 -9.52
N LEU A 107 16.19 7.24 -9.75
CA LEU A 107 17.22 7.69 -8.80
C LEU A 107 16.60 7.90 -7.40
N PHE A 108 15.41 8.48 -7.36
CA PHE A 108 14.63 8.67 -6.15
C PHE A 108 14.31 7.34 -5.44
N GLY A 109 13.82 6.33 -6.17
CA GLY A 109 13.56 4.99 -5.64
C GLY A 109 14.81 4.30 -5.06
N ARG A 110 15.99 4.49 -5.68
CA ARG A 110 17.26 3.98 -5.13
C ARG A 110 17.65 4.64 -3.82
N ILE A 111 17.47 5.96 -3.72
CA ILE A 111 17.73 6.72 -2.49
C ILE A 111 16.78 6.27 -1.39
N LEU A 112 15.49 6.10 -1.70
CA LEU A 112 14.50 5.58 -0.76
C LEU A 112 14.86 4.18 -0.26
N ARG A 113 15.28 3.27 -1.14
CA ARG A 113 15.76 1.95 -0.73
C ARG A 113 16.97 2.04 0.20
N GLY A 114 17.91 2.94 -0.09
CA GLY A 114 19.04 3.22 0.78
C GLY A 114 18.63 3.69 2.19
N ILE A 115 17.62 4.57 2.27
CA ILE A 115 17.03 4.99 3.55
C ILE A 115 16.39 3.80 4.28
N GLY A 116 15.65 2.96 3.55
CA GLY A 116 15.07 1.73 4.10
C GLY A 116 16.14 0.78 4.65
N ASP A 117 17.24 0.59 3.92
CA ASP A 117 18.34 -0.31 4.30
C ASP A 117 18.99 0.22 5.58
N TYR A 118 19.14 1.55 5.67
CA TYR A 118 19.72 2.23 6.83
C TYR A 118 18.90 2.05 8.09
N LEU A 119 17.58 2.06 7.97
CA LEU A 119 16.70 1.81 9.10
C LEU A 119 16.47 0.32 9.36
N GLY A 120 16.97 -0.58 8.52
CA GLY A 120 16.72 -2.01 8.60
C GLY A 120 15.27 -2.38 8.27
N VAL A 121 14.59 -1.58 7.43
CA VAL A 121 13.18 -1.76 7.05
C VAL A 121 12.98 -2.12 5.57
N SER A 122 14.06 -2.36 4.81
CA SER A 122 13.95 -2.72 3.39
C SER A 122 13.59 -4.18 3.12
N SER A 123 13.99 -5.10 4.01
CA SER A 123 13.76 -6.52 3.82
C SER A 123 12.33 -6.92 4.19
N HIS A 124 11.71 -7.71 3.33
CA HIS A 124 10.39 -8.35 3.54
C HIS A 124 10.40 -9.45 4.61
N ASP A 125 11.49 -9.62 5.34
CA ASP A 125 11.56 -10.60 6.42
C ASP A 125 10.64 -10.12 7.55
N ASN A 126 9.40 -10.62 7.50
CA ASN A 126 8.35 -10.55 8.51
C ASN A 126 8.76 -11.11 9.88
N ASN A 127 10.04 -11.36 10.11
CA ASN A 127 10.60 -11.65 11.41
C ASN A 127 10.64 -10.36 12.22
N LEU A 128 9.47 -10.03 12.81
CA LEU A 128 9.25 -9.24 14.02
C LEU A 128 10.51 -8.55 14.52
N LEU A 129 10.95 -7.49 13.82
CA LEU A 129 11.91 -6.57 14.39
C LEU A 129 11.21 -5.98 15.62
N PRO A 130 11.78 -6.13 16.83
CA PRO A 130 11.15 -5.58 18.02
C PRO A 130 11.03 -4.07 17.86
N ALA A 131 9.89 -3.50 18.27
CA ALA A 131 9.68 -2.05 18.23
C ALA A 131 10.83 -1.36 18.97
N VAL A 132 11.50 -0.43 18.29
CA VAL A 132 12.65 0.31 18.83
C VAL A 132 12.16 1.67 19.34
N ALA A 133 12.83 2.22 20.35
CA ALA A 133 12.56 3.59 20.78
C ALA A 133 12.75 4.55 19.59
N LEU A 134 11.84 5.53 19.45
CA LEU A 134 11.96 6.57 18.43
C LEU A 134 13.28 7.34 18.61
N ASP A 135 14.25 7.09 17.74
CA ASP A 135 15.51 7.83 17.68
C ASP A 135 15.42 9.03 16.73
N THR A 136 16.44 9.90 16.76
CA THR A 136 16.51 11.09 15.88
C THR A 136 16.48 10.72 14.40
N ASN A 137 17.08 9.58 14.01
CA ASN A 137 17.17 9.15 12.62
C ASN A 137 15.79 8.74 12.08
N ARG A 138 15.05 7.92 12.82
CA ARG A 138 13.67 7.48 12.50
C ARG A 138 12.71 8.65 12.51
N HIS A 139 12.85 9.56 13.48
CA HIS A 139 12.06 10.80 13.53
C HIS A 139 12.25 11.64 12.27
N ALA A 140 13.51 11.89 11.86
CA ALA A 140 13.83 12.69 10.69
C ALA A 140 13.28 12.07 9.40
N VAL A 141 13.41 10.75 9.26
CA VAL A 141 12.90 10.01 8.10
C VAL A 141 11.37 10.09 8.03
N LEU A 142 10.66 9.81 9.12
CA LEU A 142 9.21 9.89 9.13
C LEU A 142 8.70 11.30 8.86
N LYS A 143 9.35 12.32 9.41
CA LYS A 143 8.99 13.70 9.16
C LYS A 143 9.13 14.04 7.67
N LEU A 144 10.26 13.69 7.06
CA LEU A 144 10.48 13.90 5.62
C LEU A 144 9.42 13.19 4.77
N LEU A 145 9.17 11.90 5.04
CA LEU A 145 8.22 11.10 4.27
C LEU A 145 6.78 11.62 4.46
N TYR A 146 6.40 12.00 5.68
CA TYR A 146 5.09 12.59 5.96
C TYR A 146 4.89 13.91 5.23
N ASP A 147 5.88 14.82 5.31
CA ASP A 147 5.82 16.12 4.63
C ASP A 147 5.78 15.93 3.10
N LEU A 148 6.51 14.94 2.57
CA LEU A 148 6.44 14.56 1.16
C LEU A 148 5.03 14.08 0.79
N ILE A 149 4.46 13.13 1.53
CA ILE A 149 3.12 12.57 1.29
C ILE A 149 2.04 13.67 1.22
N LEU A 150 2.16 14.70 2.07
CA LEU A 150 1.23 15.83 2.11
C LEU A 150 1.48 16.88 1.02
N SER A 151 2.62 16.84 0.34
CA SER A 151 2.96 17.81 -0.70
C SER A 151 2.21 17.55 -2.01
N ALA A 152 1.87 18.61 -2.74
CA ALA A 152 1.27 18.50 -4.08
C ALA A 152 2.22 17.80 -5.08
N GLU A 153 3.53 18.00 -4.92
CA GLU A 153 4.55 17.37 -5.77
C GLU A 153 4.51 15.83 -5.71
N PHE A 154 4.09 15.27 -4.58
CA PHE A 154 3.97 13.82 -4.45
C PHE A 154 2.96 13.23 -5.43
N ASP A 155 1.88 13.97 -5.73
CA ASP A 155 0.84 13.53 -6.66
C ASP A 155 1.23 13.83 -8.12
N ASP A 156 1.90 14.95 -8.36
CA ASP A 156 2.16 15.45 -9.72
C ASP A 156 3.48 14.94 -10.33
N THR A 157 4.51 14.69 -9.53
CA THR A 157 5.88 14.49 -10.04
C THR A 157 6.51 13.14 -9.69
N VAL A 158 6.06 12.51 -8.61
CA VAL A 158 6.57 11.21 -8.17
C VAL A 158 5.88 10.10 -8.96
N THR A 159 6.65 9.13 -9.45
CA THR A 159 6.07 7.99 -10.17
C THR A 159 5.22 7.13 -9.23
N HIS A 160 4.15 6.50 -9.73
CA HIS A 160 3.29 5.64 -8.90
C HIS A 160 4.07 4.58 -8.11
N ARG A 161 5.07 3.95 -8.74
CA ARG A 161 5.94 2.98 -8.07
C ARG A 161 6.73 3.61 -6.92
N ASP A 162 7.26 4.81 -7.11
CA ASP A 162 7.95 5.53 -6.05
C ASP A 162 6.99 5.99 -4.94
N GLN A 163 5.74 6.32 -5.26
CA GLN A 163 4.71 6.60 -4.27
C GLN A 163 4.45 5.37 -3.38
N ILE A 164 4.31 4.18 -3.97
CA ILE A 164 4.19 2.91 -3.23
C ILE A 164 5.40 2.69 -2.32
N PHE A 165 6.63 2.91 -2.82
CA PHE A 165 7.83 2.80 -2.00
C PHE A 165 7.86 3.78 -0.83
N VAL A 166 7.49 5.04 -1.06
CA VAL A 166 7.39 6.07 0.00
C VAL A 166 6.42 5.63 1.08
N LEU A 167 5.22 5.19 0.70
CA LEU A 167 4.21 4.73 1.66
C LEU A 167 4.69 3.49 2.42
N THR A 168 5.30 2.54 1.72
CA THR A 168 5.78 1.29 2.33
C THR A 168 6.85 1.58 3.39
N ILE A 169 7.85 2.40 3.07
CA ILE A 169 8.89 2.78 4.03
C ILE A 169 8.28 3.59 5.18
N PHE A 170 7.41 4.56 4.88
CA PHE A 170 6.75 5.37 5.89
C PHE A 170 6.03 4.50 6.92
N PHE A 171 5.21 3.55 6.47
CA PHE A 171 4.47 2.68 7.37
C PHE A 171 5.35 1.66 8.09
N ARG A 172 6.35 1.07 7.44
CA ARG A 172 7.32 0.18 8.12
C ARG A 172 8.01 0.92 9.26
N VAL A 173 8.52 2.13 9.02
CA VAL A 173 9.17 2.92 10.09
C VAL A 173 8.17 3.32 11.18
N LEU A 174 6.93 3.63 10.81
CA LEU A 174 5.86 3.94 11.77
C LEU A 174 5.49 2.73 12.65
N ASP A 175 5.57 1.52 12.11
CA ASP A 175 5.16 0.30 12.80
C ASP A 175 6.24 -0.24 13.75
N PHE A 176 7.52 -0.06 13.40
CA PHE A 176 8.66 -0.54 14.18
C PHE A 176 9.13 0.43 15.28
N GLN A 177 8.27 1.35 15.73
CA GLN A 177 8.66 2.34 16.72
C GLN A 177 7.64 2.54 17.84
N PHE A 178 8.16 2.90 19.02
CA PHE A 178 7.34 3.27 20.16
C PHE A 178 8.02 4.37 21.00
N PRO A 179 7.29 5.38 21.50
CA PRO A 179 5.92 5.75 21.15
C PRO A 179 5.84 6.40 19.74
N PRO A 180 4.64 6.54 19.15
CA PRO A 180 4.47 7.29 17.91
C PRO A 180 4.99 8.74 18.03
N PRO A 181 5.52 9.33 16.95
CA PRO A 181 6.00 10.70 16.96
C PRO A 181 4.84 11.65 17.31
N PRO A 182 5.09 12.75 18.06
CA PRO A 182 4.03 13.68 18.43
C PRO A 182 3.28 14.29 17.24
N PHE A 183 3.93 14.44 16.09
CA PHE A 183 3.31 14.95 14.87
C PHE A 183 2.39 13.91 14.17
N LEU A 184 2.52 12.63 14.52
CA LEU A 184 1.61 11.54 14.12
C LEU A 184 0.76 11.10 15.31
N ALA A 185 0.21 12.07 16.05
CA ALA A 185 -0.72 11.80 17.13
C ALA A 185 -1.96 11.01 16.65
N LYS A 186 -2.74 10.48 17.59
CA LYS A 186 -3.96 9.72 17.29
C LYS A 186 -4.87 10.50 16.33
N GLY A 187 -5.21 9.89 15.19
CA GLY A 187 -6.06 10.52 14.16
C GLY A 187 -5.31 11.31 13.08
N TRP A 188 -3.98 11.17 12.95
CA TRP A 188 -3.20 11.83 11.90
C TRP A 188 -3.62 11.45 10.47
N CYS A 189 -4.11 10.22 10.26
CA CYS A 189 -4.61 9.78 8.97
C CYS A 189 -6.07 10.20 8.78
N THR A 190 -6.29 11.31 8.09
CA THR A 190 -7.63 11.78 7.72
C THR A 190 -8.27 10.84 6.69
N PRO A 191 -9.61 10.84 6.54
CA PRO A 191 -10.27 10.05 5.50
C PRO A 191 -9.75 10.33 4.08
N GLN A 192 -9.41 11.58 3.78
CA GLN A 192 -8.84 11.97 2.49
C GLN A 192 -7.45 11.36 2.27
N LEU A 193 -6.60 11.40 3.29
CA LEU A 193 -5.26 10.82 3.22
C LEU A 193 -5.31 9.30 3.06
N ALA A 194 -6.28 8.68 3.69
CA ALA A 194 -6.50 7.24 3.59
C ALA A 194 -7.02 6.80 2.22
N ILE A 195 -7.93 7.57 1.62
CA ILE A 195 -8.36 7.38 0.23
C ILE A 195 -7.15 7.47 -0.70
N LYS A 196 -6.30 8.49 -0.53
CA LYS A 196 -5.06 8.66 -1.29
C LYS A 196 -4.14 7.45 -1.17
N PHE A 197 -3.90 6.95 0.04
CA PHE A 197 -3.05 5.76 0.25
C PHE A 197 -3.57 4.53 -0.45
N VAL A 198 -4.88 4.35 -0.45
CA VAL A 198 -5.52 3.22 -1.10
C VAL A 198 -5.52 3.35 -2.60
N GLN A 199 -5.73 4.55 -3.15
CA GLN A 199 -5.54 4.77 -4.58
C GLN A 199 -4.12 4.38 -4.98
N ILE A 200 -3.11 4.84 -4.25
CA ILE A 200 -1.72 4.47 -4.53
C ILE A 200 -1.46 2.95 -4.38
N ALA A 201 -2.10 2.29 -3.41
CA ALA A 201 -1.88 0.86 -3.18
C ALA A 201 -2.64 -0.05 -4.15
N PHE A 202 -3.78 0.39 -4.65
CA PHE A 202 -4.75 -0.46 -5.37
C PHE A 202 -5.11 0.04 -6.78
N GLU A 203 -4.59 1.18 -7.24
CA GLU A 203 -4.81 1.66 -8.61
C GLU A 203 -3.80 1.00 -9.57
N ASP A 204 -4.29 0.16 -10.48
CA ASP A 204 -3.43 -0.49 -11.49
C ASP A 204 -2.97 0.51 -12.55
N VAL A 205 -1.69 0.86 -12.53
CA VAL A 205 -1.10 1.82 -13.47
C VAL A 205 -0.52 1.17 -14.73
N SER A 206 -0.39 -0.17 -14.82
CA SER A 206 -0.04 -0.80 -16.11
C SER A 206 -0.10 -2.34 -16.13
N GLN A 207 -0.86 -2.89 -17.08
CA GLN A 207 -0.86 -4.31 -17.52
C GLN A 207 0.48 -4.84 -18.10
N THR A 208 1.59 -4.11 -17.96
CA THR A 208 2.87 -4.41 -18.65
C THR A 208 4.07 -4.60 -17.72
N SER A 209 3.87 -4.67 -16.40
CA SER A 209 4.96 -4.90 -15.44
C SER A 209 5.31 -6.39 -15.35
N LEU A 210 6.56 -6.75 -15.62
CA LEU A 210 7.11 -8.10 -15.40
C LEU A 210 7.17 -8.52 -13.91
N TYR A 211 6.69 -7.68 -12.98
CA TYR A 211 6.79 -7.84 -11.51
C TYR A 211 5.42 -7.70 -10.82
N HIS A 212 4.38 -8.33 -11.38
CA HIS A 212 3.02 -8.29 -10.81
C HIS A 212 2.95 -8.77 -9.35
N GLU A 213 3.75 -9.77 -8.96
CA GLU A 213 3.72 -10.29 -7.58
C GLU A 213 4.25 -9.30 -6.53
N ASP A 214 5.33 -8.57 -6.82
CA ASP A 214 5.87 -7.55 -5.90
C ASP A 214 4.84 -6.43 -5.64
N TYR A 215 4.04 -6.10 -6.66
CA TYR A 215 2.98 -5.11 -6.55
C TYR A 215 1.84 -5.57 -5.63
N TYR A 216 1.35 -6.81 -5.80
CA TYR A 216 0.30 -7.37 -4.95
C TYR A 216 0.77 -7.53 -3.50
N HIS A 217 2.04 -7.89 -3.28
CA HIS A 217 2.64 -7.90 -1.95
C HIS A 217 2.66 -6.51 -1.30
N ALA A 218 3.07 -5.47 -2.04
CA ALA A 218 3.05 -4.11 -1.54
C ALA A 218 1.62 -3.62 -1.23
N ALA A 219 0.65 -3.93 -2.09
CA ALA A 219 -0.76 -3.62 -1.86
C ALA A 219 -1.30 -4.29 -0.59
N TYR A 220 -0.96 -5.57 -0.39
CA TYR A 220 -1.32 -6.31 0.82
C TYR A 220 -0.72 -5.68 2.07
N GLU A 221 0.58 -5.42 2.06
CA GLU A 221 1.30 -4.82 3.17
C GLU A 221 0.74 -3.42 3.53
N LEU A 222 0.56 -2.55 2.53
CA LEU A 222 -0.03 -1.23 2.72
C LEU A 222 -1.45 -1.31 3.28
N GLY A 223 -2.23 -2.31 2.83
CA GLY A 223 -3.55 -2.58 3.38
C GLY A 223 -3.53 -2.93 4.87
N ILE A 224 -2.59 -3.78 5.32
CA ILE A 224 -2.41 -4.08 6.75
C ILE A 224 -2.13 -2.80 7.54
N TYR A 225 -1.19 -1.98 7.07
CA TYR A 225 -0.83 -0.75 7.76
C TYR A 225 -1.97 0.26 7.80
N PHE A 226 -2.75 0.35 6.72
CA PHE A 226 -3.97 1.15 6.70
C PHE A 226 -4.91 0.74 7.84
N PHE A 227 -5.26 -0.54 7.98
CA PHE A 227 -6.15 -0.97 9.06
C PHE A 227 -5.55 -0.80 10.45
N LYS A 228 -4.23 -0.92 10.58
CA LYS A 228 -3.53 -0.81 11.87
C LYS A 228 -3.38 0.64 12.37
N HIS A 229 -3.05 1.57 11.48
CA HIS A 229 -2.66 2.94 11.85
C HIS A 229 -3.76 3.98 11.61
N THR A 230 -4.83 3.64 10.90
CA THR A 230 -5.94 4.57 10.70
C THR A 230 -6.90 4.53 11.88
N SER A 231 -7.33 5.71 12.31
CA SER A 231 -8.34 5.87 13.38
C SER A 231 -9.61 6.44 12.76
N PHE A 232 -10.37 5.61 12.05
CA PHE A 232 -11.68 6.02 11.56
C PHE A 232 -12.76 5.86 12.61
N THR A 233 -13.83 6.64 12.45
CA THR A 233 -15.10 6.23 13.02
C THR A 233 -15.62 5.01 12.25
N ASN A 234 -16.48 4.25 12.91
CA ASN A 234 -17.10 3.05 12.36
C ASN A 234 -17.76 3.30 11.00
N GLU A 235 -18.50 4.40 10.88
CA GLU A 235 -19.22 4.77 9.66
C GLU A 235 -18.27 5.13 8.50
N THR A 236 -17.15 5.82 8.79
CA THR A 236 -16.17 6.20 7.77
C THR A 236 -15.39 4.99 7.27
N LEU A 237 -14.99 4.07 8.17
CA LEU A 237 -14.31 2.85 7.77
C LEU A 237 -15.22 1.98 6.90
N ALA A 238 -16.49 1.81 7.31
CA ALA A 238 -17.46 1.06 6.52
C ALA A 238 -17.63 1.65 5.11
N TYR A 239 -17.91 2.95 5.01
CA TYR A 239 -18.02 3.64 3.71
C TYR A 239 -16.79 3.43 2.83
N PHE A 240 -15.61 3.56 3.42
CA PHE A 240 -14.34 3.43 2.74
C PHE A 240 -14.15 2.01 2.18
N VAL A 241 -14.36 0.97 2.99
CA VAL A 241 -14.26 -0.45 2.61
C VAL A 241 -15.21 -0.78 1.45
N LEU A 242 -16.45 -0.29 1.52
CA LEU A 242 -17.45 -0.48 0.47
C LEU A 242 -17.05 0.22 -0.84
N THR A 243 -16.61 1.47 -0.75
CA THR A 243 -16.20 2.24 -1.92
C THR A 243 -15.02 1.58 -2.63
N LEU A 244 -14.07 1.05 -1.86
CA LEU A 244 -12.93 0.33 -2.40
C LEU A 244 -13.34 -0.99 -3.06
N PHE A 245 -14.23 -1.78 -2.43
CA PHE A 245 -14.79 -2.99 -3.05
C PHE A 245 -15.45 -2.68 -4.40
N GLU A 246 -16.28 -1.63 -4.45
CA GLU A 246 -16.99 -1.18 -5.65
C GLU A 246 -16.05 -0.71 -6.77
N HIS A 247 -14.91 -0.14 -6.40
CA HIS A 247 -13.89 0.29 -7.34
C HIS A 247 -13.11 -0.92 -7.88
N LEU A 248 -12.62 -1.78 -6.99
CA LEU A 248 -11.79 -2.94 -7.32
C LEU A 248 -12.53 -3.97 -8.17
N ARG A 249 -13.83 -4.21 -7.90
CA ARG A 249 -14.63 -5.15 -8.69
C ARG A 249 -14.77 -4.77 -10.17
N LYS A 250 -14.44 -3.52 -10.54
CA LYS A 250 -14.50 -3.01 -11.93
C LYS A 250 -13.15 -3.02 -12.64
N GLN A 251 -12.05 -3.26 -11.93
CA GLN A 251 -10.69 -3.09 -12.45
C GLN A 251 -9.95 -4.43 -12.61
N ASP A 252 -9.40 -4.95 -11.51
CA ASP A 252 -8.52 -6.13 -11.48
C ASP A 252 -9.01 -7.12 -10.41
N GLY A 253 -9.32 -8.34 -10.85
CA GLY A 253 -9.72 -9.43 -9.96
C GLY A 253 -8.64 -9.83 -8.97
N ARG A 254 -7.34 -9.70 -9.28
CA ARG A 254 -6.26 -10.07 -8.36
C ARG A 254 -6.12 -9.05 -7.24
N LEU A 255 -6.22 -7.75 -7.53
CA LEU A 255 -6.28 -6.72 -6.49
C LEU A 255 -7.51 -6.88 -5.61
N LEU A 256 -8.65 -7.23 -6.20
CA LEU A 256 -9.84 -7.56 -5.42
C LEU A 256 -9.61 -8.77 -4.52
N SER A 257 -8.88 -9.81 -4.96
CA SER A 257 -8.57 -10.97 -4.12
C SER A 257 -7.66 -10.60 -2.94
N VAL A 258 -6.63 -9.77 -3.17
CA VAL A 258 -5.77 -9.22 -2.12
C VAL A 258 -6.57 -8.42 -1.09
N PHE A 259 -7.45 -7.53 -1.58
CA PHE A 259 -8.32 -6.74 -0.72
C PHE A 259 -9.30 -7.62 0.09
N LEU A 260 -9.87 -8.65 -0.53
CA LEU A 260 -10.76 -9.60 0.14
C LEU A 260 -10.02 -10.37 1.24
N ASP A 261 -8.76 -10.79 1.04
CA ASP A 261 -8.00 -11.42 2.13
C ASP A 261 -7.81 -10.48 3.32
N LEU A 262 -7.46 -9.22 3.07
CA LEU A 262 -7.32 -8.21 4.13
C LEU A 262 -8.64 -7.99 4.89
N ILE A 263 -9.75 -7.80 4.18
CA ILE A 263 -11.04 -7.52 4.79
C ILE A 263 -11.56 -8.73 5.56
N VAL A 264 -11.54 -9.92 4.96
CA VAL A 264 -12.04 -11.14 5.62
C VAL A 264 -11.20 -11.45 6.86
N THR A 265 -9.88 -11.21 6.82
CA THR A 265 -9.01 -11.35 7.99
C THR A 265 -9.33 -10.30 9.06
N GLY A 266 -9.57 -9.05 8.66
CA GLY A 266 -10.00 -7.98 9.56
C GLY A 266 -11.35 -8.25 10.21
N LEU A 267 -12.32 -8.76 9.46
CA LEU A 267 -13.65 -9.12 9.96
C LEU A 267 -13.63 -10.31 10.93
N ALA A 268 -12.69 -11.23 10.75
CA ALA A 268 -12.44 -12.32 11.68
C ALA A 268 -11.76 -11.86 12.99
N SER A 269 -11.22 -10.65 13.03
CA SER A 269 -10.53 -10.08 14.20
C SER A 269 -11.49 -9.35 15.14
N GLU A 270 -11.19 -9.39 16.44
CA GLU A 270 -11.90 -8.62 17.48
C GLU A 270 -11.53 -7.13 17.48
N GLN A 271 -10.56 -6.72 16.65
CA GLN A 271 -10.08 -5.34 16.59
C GLN A 271 -11.08 -4.37 15.96
N TRP A 272 -12.04 -4.89 15.18
CA TRP A 272 -13.07 -4.09 14.54
C TRP A 272 -14.27 -3.93 15.46
N ASP A 273 -14.86 -2.74 15.43
CA ASP A 273 -16.11 -2.49 16.13
C ASP A 273 -17.22 -3.44 15.65
N VAL A 274 -18.03 -3.91 16.59
CA VAL A 274 -19.09 -4.90 16.35
C VAL A 274 -20.07 -4.44 15.27
N GLN A 275 -20.44 -3.15 15.24
CA GLN A 275 -21.37 -2.61 14.26
C GLN A 275 -20.74 -2.53 12.87
N VAL A 276 -19.47 -2.12 12.77
CA VAL A 276 -18.74 -2.10 11.48
C VAL A 276 -18.64 -3.50 10.92
N ARG A 277 -18.21 -4.45 11.76
CA ARG A 277 -18.07 -5.84 11.37
C ARG A 277 -19.39 -6.40 10.86
N GLN A 278 -20.50 -6.19 11.59
CA GLN A 278 -21.82 -6.64 11.15
C GLN A 278 -22.26 -5.97 9.84
N GLN A 279 -22.04 -4.66 9.69
CA GLN A 279 -22.43 -3.93 8.49
C GLN A 279 -21.63 -4.38 7.26
N SER A 280 -20.32 -4.53 7.39
CA SER A 280 -19.45 -5.03 6.33
C SER A 280 -19.77 -6.49 5.96
N LEU A 281 -20.07 -7.33 6.95
CA LEU A 281 -20.57 -8.70 6.70
C LEU A 281 -21.88 -8.67 5.93
N ASN A 282 -22.87 -7.90 6.39
CA ASN A 282 -24.16 -7.82 5.69
C ASN A 282 -24.00 -7.39 4.22
N TYR A 283 -23.09 -6.45 3.93
CA TYR A 283 -22.83 -6.03 2.56
C TYR A 283 -22.10 -7.11 1.74
N LEU A 284 -21.07 -7.75 2.30
CA LEU A 284 -20.36 -8.84 1.62
C LEU A 284 -21.27 -10.04 1.32
N PHE A 285 -22.26 -10.27 2.18
CA PHE A 285 -23.25 -11.34 2.02
C PHE A 285 -24.48 -10.93 1.20
N GLU A 286 -24.53 -9.71 0.65
CA GLU A 286 -25.50 -9.42 -0.42
C GLU A 286 -25.24 -10.36 -1.61
N PRO A 287 -26.28 -10.93 -2.25
CA PRO A 287 -26.10 -12.02 -3.21
C PRO A 287 -25.10 -11.76 -4.33
N GLU A 288 -25.09 -10.55 -4.89
CA GLU A 288 -24.15 -10.17 -5.95
C GLU A 288 -22.72 -10.02 -5.43
N ASN A 289 -22.54 -9.41 -4.26
CA ASN A 289 -21.22 -9.18 -3.67
C ASN A 289 -20.59 -10.49 -3.20
N LEU A 290 -21.39 -11.39 -2.62
CA LEU A 290 -20.95 -12.72 -2.20
C LEU A 290 -20.49 -13.53 -3.41
N PHE A 291 -21.28 -13.51 -4.49
CA PHE A 291 -20.94 -14.18 -5.73
C PHE A 291 -19.64 -13.63 -6.36
N ILE A 292 -19.49 -12.31 -6.44
CA ILE A 292 -18.27 -11.67 -6.94
C ILE A 292 -17.06 -12.04 -6.07
N SER A 293 -17.23 -12.04 -4.75
CA SER A 293 -16.17 -12.40 -3.81
C SER A 293 -15.74 -13.84 -3.98
N CYS A 294 -16.68 -14.79 -4.02
CA CYS A 294 -16.38 -16.21 -4.20
C CYS A 294 -15.75 -16.51 -5.57
N THR A 295 -16.30 -15.97 -6.66
CA THR A 295 -15.72 -16.17 -8.00
C THR A 295 -14.29 -15.63 -8.08
N THR A 296 -14.04 -14.46 -7.49
CA THR A 296 -12.70 -13.85 -7.43
C THR A 296 -11.73 -14.72 -6.65
N LEU A 297 -12.08 -15.11 -5.42
CA LEU A 297 -11.20 -15.92 -4.56
C LEU A 297 -10.90 -17.30 -5.18
N ILE A 298 -11.89 -17.93 -5.83
CA ILE A 298 -11.69 -19.21 -6.52
C ILE A 298 -10.80 -19.05 -7.75
N THR A 299 -11.04 -18.00 -8.55
CA THR A 299 -10.24 -17.71 -9.77
C THR A 299 -8.77 -17.51 -9.44
N TRP A 300 -8.47 -16.88 -8.30
CA TRP A 300 -7.10 -16.57 -7.87
C TRP A 300 -6.52 -17.55 -6.84
N GLY A 301 -7.24 -18.62 -6.48
CA GLY A 301 -6.72 -19.66 -5.59
C GLY A 301 -6.62 -19.29 -4.11
N GLU A 302 -7.34 -18.25 -3.67
CA GLU A 302 -7.32 -17.75 -2.29
C GLU A 302 -8.20 -18.62 -1.35
N LEU A 303 -7.85 -19.90 -1.24
CA LEU A 303 -8.64 -20.90 -0.53
C LEU A 303 -8.78 -20.60 0.96
N SER A 304 -7.72 -20.08 1.60
CA SER A 304 -7.75 -19.70 3.01
C SER A 304 -8.75 -18.60 3.28
N THR A 305 -8.79 -17.59 2.41
CA THR A 305 -9.73 -16.47 2.51
C THR A 305 -11.15 -16.93 2.24
N LEU A 306 -11.37 -17.77 1.23
CA LEU A 306 -12.67 -18.35 0.92
C LEU A 306 -13.23 -19.15 2.10
N ARG A 307 -12.38 -19.93 2.77
CA ARG A 307 -12.72 -20.66 4.01
C ARG A 307 -13.09 -19.72 5.15
N ARG A 308 -12.27 -18.69 5.40
CA ARG A 308 -12.56 -17.70 6.45
C ARG A 308 -13.90 -17.00 6.18
N LEU A 309 -14.17 -16.61 4.94
CA LEU A 309 -15.43 -15.98 4.55
C LEU A 309 -16.63 -16.89 4.87
N ALA A 310 -16.55 -18.18 4.53
CA ALA A 310 -17.56 -19.17 4.86
C ALA A 310 -17.78 -19.31 6.38
N LEU A 311 -16.71 -19.33 7.16
CA LEU A 311 -16.77 -19.44 8.61
C LEU A 311 -17.35 -18.19 9.31
N LEU A 312 -17.19 -17.00 8.71
CA LEU A 312 -17.73 -15.76 9.27
C LEU A 312 -19.27 -15.75 9.36
N HIS A 313 -19.96 -16.40 8.42
CA HIS A 313 -21.42 -16.50 8.42
C HIS A 313 -21.91 -17.84 7.85
N SER A 314 -21.59 -18.93 8.55
CA SER A 314 -21.82 -20.31 8.10
C SER A 314 -23.28 -20.69 7.81
N ARG A 315 -24.25 -19.97 8.39
CA ARG A 315 -25.70 -20.22 8.23
C ARG A 315 -26.42 -19.18 7.38
N ASP A 316 -25.69 -18.33 6.65
CA ASP A 316 -26.32 -17.29 5.85
C ASP A 316 -27.13 -17.88 4.67
N PRO A 317 -28.39 -17.47 4.45
CA PRO A 317 -29.19 -17.96 3.32
C PRO A 317 -28.64 -17.57 1.94
N ALA A 318 -27.79 -16.54 1.83
CA ALA A 318 -27.17 -16.12 0.58
C ALA A 318 -26.27 -17.20 -0.04
N TRP A 319 -25.74 -18.13 0.78
CA TRP A 319 -24.93 -19.25 0.31
C TRP A 319 -25.64 -20.10 -0.75
N ALA A 320 -26.92 -20.40 -0.56
CA ALA A 320 -27.67 -21.25 -1.48
C ALA A 320 -27.71 -20.64 -2.89
N ARG A 321 -27.94 -19.33 -2.99
CA ARG A 321 -27.96 -18.60 -4.26
C ARG A 321 -26.57 -18.46 -4.86
N CYS A 322 -25.56 -18.15 -4.03
CA CYS A 322 -24.18 -18.03 -4.47
C CYS A 322 -23.68 -19.34 -5.09
N LEU A 323 -23.90 -20.49 -4.42
CA LEU A 323 -23.49 -21.80 -4.93
C LEU A 323 -24.16 -22.15 -6.27
N GLN A 324 -25.46 -21.89 -6.42
CA GLN A 324 -26.17 -22.09 -7.70
C GLN A 324 -25.55 -21.27 -8.83
N GLN A 325 -25.15 -20.02 -8.55
CA GLN A 325 -24.51 -19.17 -9.55
C GLN A 325 -23.08 -19.62 -9.87
N LEU A 326 -22.33 -20.09 -8.87
CA LEU A 326 -20.97 -20.61 -9.04
C LEU A 326 -20.92 -21.89 -9.88
N GLU A 327 -21.93 -22.77 -9.78
CA GLU A 327 -22.03 -24.00 -10.58
C GLU A 327 -22.17 -23.75 -12.08
N VAL A 328 -22.85 -22.67 -12.45
CA VAL A 328 -23.07 -22.30 -13.86
C VAL A 328 -22.06 -21.27 -14.37
N PHE A 329 -21.17 -20.79 -13.50
CA PHE A 329 -20.16 -19.80 -13.86
C PHE A 329 -19.00 -20.46 -14.62
N ASP A 330 -18.69 -19.92 -15.79
CA ASP A 330 -17.57 -20.36 -16.59
C ASP A 330 -16.30 -19.63 -16.13
N PHE A 331 -15.42 -20.34 -15.46
CA PHE A 331 -14.19 -19.76 -14.92
C PHE A 331 -13.17 -19.53 -16.04
N PRO A 332 -12.55 -18.34 -16.11
CA PRO A 332 -11.52 -18.08 -17.09
C PRO A 332 -10.32 -19.03 -16.86
N ILE A 333 -9.85 -19.65 -17.94
CA ILE A 333 -8.66 -20.52 -17.89
C ILE A 333 -7.44 -19.63 -17.61
N GLN A 334 -6.86 -19.75 -16.42
CA GLN A 334 -5.66 -19.00 -16.08
C GLN A 334 -4.42 -19.58 -16.80
N PRO A 335 -3.53 -18.72 -17.34
CA PRO A 335 -2.31 -19.14 -18.02
C PRO A 335 -1.28 -19.80 -17.09
N SER A 336 -1.41 -19.63 -15.77
CA SER A 336 -0.52 -20.21 -14.76
C SER A 336 -0.81 -21.68 -14.43
N GLY A 337 -1.95 -22.24 -14.85
CA GLY A 337 -2.21 -23.69 -14.89
C GLY A 337 -2.15 -24.46 -13.56
N THR A 338 -2.06 -23.78 -12.40
CA THR A 338 -1.73 -24.42 -11.12
C THR A 338 -2.91 -24.74 -10.22
N HIS A 339 -4.14 -24.31 -10.54
CA HIS A 339 -5.28 -24.47 -9.63
C HIS A 339 -6.43 -25.27 -10.26
N ASP A 340 -6.75 -26.38 -9.60
CA ASP A 340 -7.84 -27.27 -9.98
C ASP A 340 -9.18 -26.69 -9.49
N ILE A 341 -9.72 -25.78 -10.29
CA ILE A 341 -10.98 -25.08 -10.01
C ILE A 341 -12.16 -26.06 -9.85
N PRO A 342 -12.35 -27.07 -10.73
CA PRO A 342 -13.43 -28.04 -10.58
C PRO A 342 -13.41 -28.77 -9.23
N HIS A 343 -12.23 -29.25 -8.81
CA HIS A 343 -12.09 -29.94 -7.52
C HIS A 343 -12.30 -28.97 -6.34
N THR A 344 -11.73 -27.77 -6.42
CA THR A 344 -11.93 -26.71 -5.42
C THR A 344 -13.42 -26.37 -5.22
N MET A 345 -14.16 -26.24 -6.32
CA MET A 345 -15.58 -25.91 -6.29
C MET A 345 -16.40 -27.02 -5.63
N SER A 346 -16.11 -28.28 -5.97
CA SER A 346 -16.77 -29.44 -5.37
C SER A 346 -16.53 -29.52 -3.86
N ASP A 347 -15.28 -29.35 -3.43
CA ASP A 347 -14.91 -29.37 -2.01
C ASP A 347 -15.53 -28.20 -1.24
N PHE A 348 -15.53 -27.00 -1.84
CA PHE A 348 -16.14 -25.82 -1.22
C PHE A 348 -17.65 -25.97 -1.09
N LYS A 349 -18.34 -26.44 -2.13
CA LYS A 349 -19.78 -26.72 -2.07
C LYS A 349 -20.11 -27.71 -0.96
N ALA A 350 -19.42 -28.85 -0.93
CA ALA A 350 -19.62 -29.86 0.10
C ALA A 350 -19.39 -29.30 1.51
N PHE A 351 -18.39 -28.42 1.66
CA PHE A 351 -18.10 -27.73 2.92
C PHE A 351 -19.23 -26.81 3.38
N ILE A 352 -19.79 -25.99 2.47
CA ILE A 352 -20.92 -25.11 2.80
C ILE A 352 -22.18 -25.91 3.11
N GLU A 353 -22.51 -26.93 2.31
CA GLU A 353 -23.67 -27.81 2.51
C GLU A 353 -23.59 -28.59 3.83
N ALA A 354 -22.38 -28.91 4.28
CA ALA A 354 -22.12 -29.52 5.59
C ALA A 354 -22.16 -28.51 6.77
N GLY A 355 -22.53 -27.25 6.53
CA GLY A 355 -22.58 -26.21 7.54
C GLY A 355 -21.20 -25.70 7.97
N CYS A 356 -20.26 -25.63 7.03
CA CYS A 356 -18.86 -25.25 7.27
C CYS A 356 -18.11 -26.22 8.20
N VAL A 357 -18.42 -27.52 8.11
CA VAL A 357 -17.76 -28.60 8.85
C VAL A 357 -17.11 -29.56 7.87
N GLY A 358 -15.84 -29.91 8.06
CA GLY A 358 -15.16 -30.91 7.21
C GLY A 358 -13.66 -30.70 7.06
N ALA A 359 -13.03 -31.53 6.22
CA ALA A 359 -11.59 -31.48 5.95
C ALA A 359 -11.15 -30.17 5.28
N PHE A 360 -12.02 -29.56 4.45
CA PHE A 360 -11.81 -28.23 3.89
C PHE A 360 -11.67 -27.15 4.97
N GLY A 361 -12.21 -27.38 6.17
CA GLY A 361 -12.07 -26.50 7.33
C GLY A 361 -10.90 -26.83 8.27
N LYS A 362 -10.07 -27.84 7.99
CA LYS A 362 -8.92 -28.22 8.85
C LYS A 362 -7.58 -27.70 8.27
N ASP A 363 -6.76 -27.15 9.17
CA ASP A 363 -5.36 -26.69 9.06
C ASP A 363 -5.06 -25.29 8.46
N TYR A 364 -4.83 -24.29 9.34
CA TYR A 364 -3.56 -23.56 9.64
C TYR A 364 -3.82 -22.60 10.84
N PRO A 365 -2.82 -22.18 11.65
CA PRO A 365 -3.04 -21.48 12.90
C PRO A 365 -3.54 -20.06 12.61
N ALA A 366 -4.83 -19.86 12.83
CA ALA A 366 -5.36 -18.53 13.08
C ALA A 366 -4.72 -17.94 14.34
N PRO A 367 -4.46 -16.61 14.40
CA PRO A 367 -4.35 -15.95 15.69
C PRO A 367 -5.62 -16.24 16.50
N SER A 368 -5.42 -16.55 17.77
CA SER A 368 -6.23 -17.40 18.64
C SER A 368 -7.62 -16.89 19.05
N ASN A 369 -8.31 -16.05 18.27
CA ASN A 369 -9.55 -15.39 18.70
C ASN A 369 -10.65 -15.46 17.61
N PHE A 370 -11.04 -16.67 17.18
CA PHE A 370 -12.25 -16.86 16.40
C PHE A 370 -13.46 -17.02 17.35
N MET A 371 -14.36 -16.03 17.40
CA MET A 371 -15.71 -16.23 17.93
C MET A 371 -16.73 -16.19 16.79
N PRO A 372 -17.54 -17.26 16.60
CA PRO A 372 -18.78 -17.19 15.85
C PRO A 372 -19.70 -16.14 16.47
N LEU A 373 -20.37 -15.32 15.66
CA LEU A 373 -21.45 -14.48 16.17
C LEU A 373 -22.68 -15.38 16.40
N ASP A 374 -23.10 -15.52 17.65
CA ASP A 374 -24.37 -16.16 17.96
C ASP A 374 -25.52 -15.28 17.44
N GLN A 375 -26.39 -15.92 16.67
CA GLN A 375 -27.52 -15.31 15.98
C GLN A 375 -28.65 -15.10 17.01
N GLU A 376 -28.76 -13.89 17.57
CA GLU A 376 -30.03 -13.47 18.17
C GLU A 376 -30.99 -13.07 17.05
N ASP A 377 -32.15 -13.71 17.01
CA ASP A 377 -33.30 -13.38 16.17
C ASP A 377 -33.72 -11.92 16.43
N ALA A 378 -33.12 -11.00 15.68
CA ALA A 378 -33.56 -9.62 15.59
C ALA A 378 -34.12 -9.39 14.19
N ASP A 379 -35.35 -8.86 14.13
CA ASP A 379 -36.02 -8.46 12.89
C ASP A 379 -35.06 -7.76 11.93
N PRO A 380 -35.13 -8.03 10.61
CA PRO A 380 -34.23 -7.41 9.64
C PRO A 380 -34.38 -5.89 9.73
N PRO A 381 -33.32 -5.14 10.09
CA PRO A 381 -33.45 -3.70 10.24
C PRO A 381 -33.67 -3.09 8.86
N ARG A 382 -34.77 -2.32 8.72
CA ARG A 382 -35.06 -1.49 7.54
C ARG A 382 -33.83 -0.67 7.17
N HIS A 383 -33.32 -0.83 5.93
CA HIS A 383 -32.08 -0.27 5.38
C HIS A 383 -31.54 0.99 6.09
N PRO A 384 -30.67 0.82 7.12
CA PRO A 384 -30.00 1.90 7.84
C PRO A 384 -29.05 2.70 6.92
N TRP A 385 -28.65 2.07 5.82
CA TRP A 385 -27.74 2.60 4.82
C TRP A 385 -28.26 3.88 4.16
N SER A 386 -29.55 4.00 3.85
CA SER A 386 -30.08 5.25 3.26
C SER A 386 -29.97 6.47 4.19
N ALA A 387 -29.91 6.24 5.50
CA ALA A 387 -29.77 7.27 6.52
C ALA A 387 -28.29 7.55 6.84
N ALA A 388 -27.45 6.52 6.92
CA ALA A 388 -26.00 6.65 7.04
C ALA A 388 -25.40 7.38 5.83
N TRP A 389 -25.82 7.02 4.61
CA TRP A 389 -25.42 7.68 3.35
C TRP A 389 -25.74 9.17 3.34
N ARG A 390 -26.91 9.56 3.87
CA ARG A 390 -27.31 10.97 3.99
C ARG A 390 -26.52 11.75 5.05
N ARG A 391 -26.05 11.08 6.11
CA ARG A 391 -25.21 11.71 7.16
C ARG A 391 -23.77 11.88 6.68
N ILE A 392 -23.21 10.87 6.04
CA ILE A 392 -21.84 10.88 5.50
C ILE A 392 -21.71 11.89 4.35
N ARG A 393 -22.71 12.02 3.47
CA ARG A 393 -22.73 13.03 2.41
C ARG A 393 -22.67 14.48 2.93
N ARG A 394 -23.09 14.73 4.18
CA ARG A 394 -22.98 16.05 4.84
C ARG A 394 -21.60 16.32 5.44
N LEU A 395 -20.76 15.30 5.60
CA LEU A 395 -19.40 15.40 6.14
C LEU A 395 -18.35 15.65 5.04
N ILE A 396 -18.74 15.58 3.77
CA ILE A 396 -17.89 15.88 2.61
C ILE A 396 -18.10 17.35 2.23
N PRO A 397 -17.11 18.25 2.44
CA PRO A 397 -17.22 19.62 1.95
C PRO A 397 -16.97 19.62 0.43
N GLY A 398 -18.00 19.96 -0.35
CA GLY A 398 -17.86 20.21 -1.78
C GLY A 398 -18.69 19.29 -2.69
N GLU A 399 -20.01 19.47 -2.68
CA GLU A 399 -20.79 19.62 -3.92
C GLU A 399 -22.16 20.24 -3.58
N PRO A 400 -22.67 21.18 -4.38
CA PRO A 400 -23.89 21.92 -4.06
C PRO A 400 -25.11 21.02 -4.23
N SER A 401 -25.98 21.01 -3.22
CA SER A 401 -27.33 20.45 -3.33
C SER A 401 -28.05 21.15 -4.48
N ARG A 402 -28.36 20.37 -5.53
CA ARG A 402 -29.21 20.74 -6.66
C ARG A 402 -30.68 20.80 -6.20
N GLU A 403 -30.98 21.71 -5.28
CA GLU A 403 -32.34 22.00 -4.79
C GLU A 403 -32.51 23.52 -4.53
N GLU A 404 -31.96 24.36 -5.40
CA GLU A 404 -32.36 25.77 -5.51
C GLU A 404 -32.37 26.15 -7.00
N THR A 405 -33.32 25.60 -7.75
CA THR A 405 -33.69 26.13 -9.07
C THR A 405 -35.10 25.67 -9.39
N GLY A 406 -36.07 26.45 -8.89
CA GLY A 406 -37.47 26.24 -9.19
C GLY A 406 -38.34 26.54 -7.99
N LEU A 407 -38.56 27.83 -7.72
CA LEU A 407 -39.84 28.42 -7.32
C LEU A 407 -39.62 29.93 -7.09
N SER A 408 -39.42 30.66 -8.19
CA SER A 408 -39.73 32.09 -8.24
C SER A 408 -40.78 32.26 -9.33
N SER A 409 -42.03 32.00 -8.98
CA SER A 409 -43.19 32.46 -9.74
C SER A 409 -43.88 33.55 -8.92
N ASN A 410 -43.70 34.77 -9.40
CA ASN A 410 -44.56 35.94 -9.26
C ASN A 410 -45.76 35.84 -8.32
N ASP A 411 -45.79 36.68 -7.30
CA ASP A 411 -46.99 37.46 -7.00
C ASP A 411 -46.60 38.74 -6.25
N HIS A 412 -46.82 39.88 -6.88
CA HIS A 412 -47.48 41.06 -6.31
C HIS A 412 -47.42 42.21 -7.32
N GLY A 413 -48.60 42.50 -7.90
CA GLY A 413 -48.89 43.83 -8.39
C GLY A 413 -49.04 44.79 -7.23
N VAL A 414 -48.44 45.98 -7.37
CA VAL A 414 -49.06 47.30 -7.51
C VAL A 414 -47.92 48.28 -7.76
#